data_AF-A0A820QQ84-F1
#
_entry.id   AF-A0A820QQ84-F1
#
_cell.length_a   1.000
_cell.length_b   1.000
_cell.length_c   1.000
_cell.angle_alpha   90.00
_cell.angle_beta   90.00
_cell.angle_gamma   90.00
#
_symmetry.space_group_name_H-M   'P 1'
#
loop_
_entity.id
_entity.type
_entity.pdbx_description
1 polymer ?
#
loop_
_entity_poly.entity_id
_entity_poly.type
_entity_poly.pdbx_seq_one_letter_code
_entity_poly.pdbx_strand_id
1 'polypeptide(L)'
;DGNMTIYVTVDQTYMKQVRGLCGTYTNNRDDDFECPDGSISLSATSFGNEWRTDSGCAASSVAVDPCSTADLLAAATDACQPITASYDSFKVCNRVINVTRMFQSCVRDHCPAAKYGRDV
;
A
#
# COMPACT_ATOMS: atom_id res chain seq x y z
N ASP A 1 14.95 3.69 0.57
CA ASP A 1 15.60 5.01 0.45
C ASP A 1 14.62 6.16 0.15
N GLY A 2 13.29 5.91 0.03
CA GLY A 2 12.30 6.97 -0.19
C GLY A 2 12.13 7.39 -1.65
N ASN A 3 12.78 6.70 -2.60
CA ASN A 3 12.79 7.07 -4.02
C ASN A 3 11.40 6.97 -4.71
N MET A 4 10.40 6.36 -4.05
CA MET A 4 9.04 6.15 -4.58
C MET A 4 7.92 6.44 -3.55
N THR A 5 8.21 7.20 -2.48
CA THR A 5 7.21 7.50 -1.44
C THR A 5 6.70 8.93 -1.61
N ILE A 6 5.37 9.10 -1.64
CA ILE A 6 4.72 10.40 -1.71
C ILE A 6 3.87 10.60 -0.44
N TYR A 7 4.00 11.77 0.18
CA TYR A 7 3.15 12.20 1.29
C TYR A 7 2.26 13.35 0.83
N VAL A 8 0.95 13.21 1.03
CA VAL A 8 -0.03 14.25 0.74
C VAL A 8 -0.67 14.66 2.07
N THR A 9 -0.73 15.97 2.34
CA THR A 9 -1.39 16.54 3.51
C THR A 9 -2.43 17.51 3.01
N VAL A 10 -3.65 17.41 3.55
CA VAL A 10 -4.81 18.21 3.15
C VAL A 10 -5.37 18.89 4.39
N ASP A 11 -5.65 20.18 4.30
CA ASP A 11 -6.27 20.94 5.39
C ASP A 11 -7.73 20.50 5.61
N GLN A 12 -8.19 20.57 6.85
CA GLN A 12 -9.56 20.20 7.22
C GLN A 12 -10.62 21.06 6.49
N THR A 13 -10.28 22.24 6.00
CA THR A 13 -11.19 23.05 5.14
C THR A 13 -11.62 22.32 3.88
N TYR A 14 -10.88 21.31 3.42
CA TYR A 14 -11.20 20.49 2.25
C TYR A 14 -11.90 19.17 2.59
N MET A 15 -12.36 19.00 3.84
CA MET A 15 -13.16 17.83 4.22
C MET A 15 -14.37 17.68 3.30
N LYS A 16 -14.59 16.47 2.78
CA LYS A 16 -15.64 16.14 1.79
C LYS A 16 -15.54 16.90 0.44
N GLN A 17 -14.38 17.50 0.13
CA GLN A 17 -14.16 18.24 -1.13
C GLN A 17 -13.07 17.60 -2.00
N VAL A 18 -12.51 16.47 -1.58
CA VAL A 18 -11.51 15.72 -2.33
C VAL A 18 -12.04 14.35 -2.68
N ARG A 19 -11.54 13.81 -3.79
CA ARG A 19 -11.80 12.45 -4.25
C ARG A 19 -10.61 11.97 -5.07
N GLY A 20 -10.38 10.66 -5.10
CA GLY A 20 -9.27 10.05 -5.80
C GLY A 20 -8.77 8.81 -5.07
N LEU A 21 -7.59 8.33 -5.46
CA LEU A 21 -6.98 7.14 -4.85
C LEU A 21 -6.72 7.26 -3.33
N CYS A 22 -6.75 8.46 -2.78
CA CYS A 22 -6.61 8.73 -1.33
C CYS A 22 -7.96 8.80 -0.59
N GLY A 23 -9.07 8.49 -1.25
CA GLY A 23 -10.41 8.50 -0.66
C GLY A 23 -11.15 9.83 -0.76
N THR A 24 -12.22 9.95 0.01
CA THR A 24 -13.22 11.04 -0.04
C THR A 24 -13.02 12.10 1.07
N TYR A 25 -12.16 11.79 2.05
CA TYR A 25 -11.90 12.62 3.23
C TYR A 25 -13.19 12.99 4.01
N THR A 26 -14.06 12.00 4.22
CA THR A 26 -15.35 12.13 4.93
C THR A 26 -15.30 11.69 6.40
N ASN A 27 -14.16 11.18 6.87
CA ASN A 27 -14.01 10.38 8.10
C ASN A 27 -14.79 9.05 8.11
N ASN A 28 -15.27 8.58 6.97
CA ASN A 28 -15.92 7.29 6.82
C ASN A 28 -15.14 6.42 5.83
N ARG A 29 -14.50 5.36 6.33
CA ARG A 29 -13.71 4.46 5.48
C ARG A 29 -14.54 3.65 4.48
N ASP A 30 -15.84 3.52 4.71
CA ASP A 30 -16.71 2.68 3.90
C ASP A 30 -17.03 3.33 2.54
N ASP A 31 -16.75 4.64 2.38
CA ASP A 31 -16.91 5.37 1.13
C ASP A 31 -15.58 5.75 0.44
N ASP A 32 -14.43 5.37 1.01
CA ASP A 32 -13.11 5.73 0.44
C ASP A 32 -12.86 5.13 -0.96
N PHE A 33 -13.61 4.10 -1.37
CA PHE A 33 -13.56 3.51 -2.70
C PHE A 33 -14.61 4.10 -3.67
N GLU A 34 -14.98 5.37 -3.48
CA GLU A 34 -15.83 6.11 -4.42
C GLU A 34 -15.15 6.32 -5.78
N CYS A 35 -15.75 5.76 -6.83
CA CYS A 35 -15.33 5.87 -8.21
C CYS A 35 -15.72 7.23 -8.81
N PRO A 36 -15.15 7.63 -9.97
CA PRO A 36 -15.45 8.92 -10.56
C PRO A 36 -16.93 9.18 -10.88
N ASP A 37 -17.71 8.11 -11.11
CA ASP A 37 -19.14 8.14 -11.38
C ASP A 37 -20.02 8.20 -10.11
N GLY A 38 -19.41 8.17 -8.92
CA GLY A 38 -20.09 8.18 -7.62
C GLY A 38 -20.48 6.80 -7.09
N SER A 39 -20.16 5.70 -7.79
CA SER A 39 -20.35 4.35 -7.27
C SER A 39 -19.28 3.98 -6.23
N ILE A 40 -19.59 3.08 -5.29
CA ILE A 40 -18.60 2.56 -4.32
C ILE A 40 -18.11 1.18 -4.78
N SER A 41 -16.82 1.05 -5.03
CA SER A 41 -16.21 -0.22 -5.41
C SER A 41 -16.01 -1.14 -4.21
N LEU A 42 -16.13 -2.46 -4.42
CA LEU A 42 -15.86 -3.48 -3.39
C LEU A 42 -14.41 -4.01 -3.43
N SER A 43 -13.61 -3.58 -4.41
CA SER A 43 -12.26 -4.08 -4.64
C SER A 43 -11.31 -2.92 -4.89
N ALA A 44 -10.17 -2.93 -4.21
CA ALA A 44 -9.11 -1.94 -4.41
C ALA A 44 -8.59 -1.94 -5.86
N THR A 45 -8.54 -3.12 -6.52
CA THR A 45 -8.09 -3.24 -7.91
C THR A 45 -9.10 -2.61 -8.87
N SER A 46 -10.39 -2.89 -8.68
CA SER A 46 -11.44 -2.29 -9.51
C SER A 46 -11.48 -0.78 -9.32
N PHE A 47 -11.46 -0.32 -8.07
CA PHE A 47 -11.36 1.10 -7.72
C PHE A 47 -10.17 1.79 -8.39
N GLY A 48 -8.96 1.23 -8.29
CA GLY A 48 -7.77 1.82 -8.91
C GLY A 48 -7.87 1.92 -10.44
N ASN A 49 -8.53 0.95 -11.08
CA ASN A 49 -8.75 0.96 -12.53
C ASN A 49 -9.72 2.05 -13.00
N GLU A 50 -10.69 2.46 -12.17
CA GLU A 50 -11.62 3.56 -12.49
C GLU A 50 -10.94 4.93 -12.46
N TRP A 51 -9.85 5.08 -11.70
CA TRP A 51 -9.11 6.33 -11.55
C TRP A 51 -7.94 6.50 -12.54
N ARG A 52 -7.85 5.65 -13.57
CA ARG A 52 -6.83 5.80 -14.63
C ARG A 52 -7.08 7.08 -15.43
N THR A 53 -6.01 7.83 -15.70
CA THR A 53 -6.06 9.08 -16.46
C THR A 53 -5.72 8.89 -17.95
N ASP A 54 -5.02 7.81 -18.29
CA ASP A 54 -4.65 7.46 -19.67
C ASP A 54 -5.40 6.18 -20.10
N SER A 55 -6.13 6.28 -21.21
CA SER A 55 -6.88 5.16 -21.79
C SER A 55 -5.98 4.10 -22.43
N GLY A 56 -4.71 4.43 -22.72
CA GLY A 56 -3.69 3.48 -23.17
C GLY A 56 -3.17 2.56 -22.05
N CYS A 57 -3.40 2.91 -20.77
CA CYS A 57 -3.01 2.07 -19.64
C CYS A 57 -3.93 0.86 -19.51
N ALA A 58 -3.36 -0.34 -19.62
CA ALA A 58 -4.09 -1.58 -19.38
C ALA A 58 -4.68 -1.60 -17.96
N ALA A 59 -5.86 -2.22 -17.83
CA ALA A 59 -6.44 -2.44 -16.51
C ALA A 59 -5.56 -3.42 -15.73
N SER A 60 -5.31 -3.11 -14.46
CA SER A 60 -4.60 -4.02 -13.57
C SER A 60 -5.49 -5.23 -13.24
N SER A 61 -4.88 -6.42 -13.23
CA SER A 61 -5.50 -7.61 -12.65
C SER A 61 -5.34 -7.61 -11.13
N VAL A 62 -5.97 -8.59 -10.46
CA VAL A 62 -5.77 -8.81 -9.02
C VAL A 62 -4.26 -8.94 -8.73
N ALA A 63 -3.81 -8.26 -7.68
CA ALA A 63 -2.42 -8.29 -7.25
C ALA A 63 -2.01 -9.73 -6.92
N VAL A 64 -0.94 -10.20 -7.57
CA VAL A 64 -0.31 -11.48 -7.25
C VAL A 64 0.58 -11.29 -6.03
N ASP A 65 0.59 -12.27 -5.13
CA ASP A 65 1.50 -12.26 -3.99
C ASP A 65 2.96 -12.30 -4.49
N PRO A 66 3.78 -11.25 -4.23
CA PRO A 66 5.18 -11.24 -4.65
C PRO A 66 6.02 -12.30 -3.91
N CYS A 67 5.58 -12.76 -2.73
CA CYS A 67 6.25 -13.79 -1.94
C CYS A 67 5.70 -15.20 -2.25
N SER A 68 5.61 -15.57 -3.52
CA SER A 68 4.89 -16.78 -3.96
C SER A 68 5.53 -18.11 -3.57
N THR A 69 6.79 -18.12 -3.13
CA THR A 69 7.50 -19.33 -2.67
C THR A 69 7.91 -19.21 -1.22
N ALA A 70 8.02 -20.37 -0.54
CA ALA A 70 8.45 -20.43 0.85
C ALA A 70 9.85 -19.83 1.06
N ASP A 71 10.77 -20.03 0.12
CA ASP A 71 12.14 -19.50 0.19
C ASP A 71 12.16 -17.97 0.10
N LEU A 72 11.37 -17.39 -0.81
CA LEU A 72 11.24 -15.92 -0.93
C LEU A 72 10.61 -15.32 0.33
N LEU A 73 9.55 -15.96 0.84
CA LEU A 73 8.90 -15.54 2.07
C LEU A 73 9.85 -15.62 3.27
N ALA A 74 10.65 -16.69 3.38
CA ALA A 74 11.62 -16.86 4.46
C ALA A 74 12.73 -15.80 4.41
N ALA A 75 13.31 -15.56 3.23
CA ALA A 75 14.32 -14.53 3.04
C ALA A 75 13.79 -13.12 3.38
N ALA A 76 12.60 -12.78 2.91
CA ALA A 76 11.95 -11.50 3.22
C ALA A 76 11.61 -11.36 4.71
N THR A 77 11.12 -12.43 5.33
CA THR A 77 10.82 -12.48 6.77
C THR A 77 12.07 -12.22 7.59
N ASP A 78 13.19 -12.87 7.26
CA ASP A 78 14.47 -12.72 7.95
C ASP A 78 15.01 -11.28 7.82
N ALA A 79 15.02 -10.74 6.60
CA ALA A 79 15.45 -9.37 6.34
C ALA A 79 14.60 -8.32 7.09
N CYS A 80 13.33 -8.60 7.34
CA CYS A 80 12.39 -7.71 8.03
C CYS A 80 12.29 -7.96 9.54
N GLN A 81 12.94 -8.98 10.11
CA GLN A 81 12.95 -9.21 11.56
C GLN A 81 13.38 -7.99 12.40
N PRO A 82 14.36 -7.17 11.98
CA PRO A 82 14.85 -6.05 12.79
C PRO A 82 13.79 -5.02 13.21
N ILE A 83 12.71 -4.84 12.46
CA ILE A 83 11.66 -3.87 12.81
C ILE A 83 10.67 -4.39 13.86
N THR A 84 10.79 -5.66 14.27
CA THR A 84 9.89 -6.29 15.24
C THR A 84 10.28 -5.97 16.69
N ALA A 85 9.40 -6.33 17.64
CA ALA A 85 9.61 -6.15 19.08
C ALA A 85 10.81 -6.92 19.66
N SER A 86 11.35 -7.87 18.89
CA SER A 86 12.51 -8.68 19.28
C SER A 86 13.83 -7.90 19.25
N TYR A 87 13.85 -6.71 18.64
CA TYR A 87 15.04 -5.87 18.53
C TYR A 87 14.93 -4.63 19.40
N ASP A 88 15.89 -4.45 20.31
CA ASP A 88 15.87 -3.39 21.32
C ASP A 88 15.79 -1.98 20.71
N SER A 89 16.38 -1.77 19.54
CA SER A 89 16.36 -0.48 18.83
C SER A 89 14.95 -0.04 18.41
N PHE A 90 14.05 -0.98 18.13
CA PHE A 90 12.67 -0.70 17.69
C PHE A 90 11.61 -1.05 18.74
N LYS A 91 12.01 -1.65 19.86
CA LYS A 91 11.10 -2.11 20.90
C LYS A 91 10.19 -1.02 21.44
N VAL A 92 10.69 0.22 21.56
CA VAL A 92 9.92 1.39 22.02
C VAL A 92 8.80 1.76 21.05
N CYS A 93 9.01 1.58 19.75
CA CYS A 93 8.03 1.94 18.71
C CYS A 93 6.73 1.12 18.79
N ASN A 94 6.78 -0.11 19.34
CA ASN A 94 5.57 -0.94 19.54
C ASN A 94 4.47 -0.26 20.36
N ARG A 95 4.80 0.77 21.15
CA ARG A 95 3.84 1.53 21.95
C ARG A 95 3.07 2.58 21.15
N VAL A 96 3.56 2.95 19.97
CA VAL A 96 3.08 4.11 19.21
C VAL A 96 2.62 3.72 17.80
N ILE A 97 3.24 2.70 17.21
CA ILE A 97 2.93 2.23 15.86
C ILE A 97 2.51 0.76 15.84
N ASN A 98 1.70 0.40 14.85
CA ASN A 98 1.39 -0.99 14.56
C ASN A 98 2.58 -1.64 13.82
N VAL A 99 3.49 -2.24 14.59
CA VAL A 99 4.70 -2.89 14.06
C VAL A 99 4.36 -4.07 13.16
N THR A 100 3.25 -4.77 13.39
CA THR A 100 2.78 -5.85 12.50
C THR A 100 2.52 -5.35 11.09
N ARG A 101 1.89 -4.17 10.92
CA ARG A 101 1.66 -3.57 9.59
C ARG A 101 2.98 -3.20 8.90
N MET A 102 3.94 -2.66 9.64
CA MET A 102 5.26 -2.32 9.10
C MET A 102 6.02 -3.57 8.66
N PHE A 103 5.98 -4.63 9.47
CA PHE A 103 6.58 -5.93 9.16
C PHE A 103 6.01 -6.52 7.87
N GLN A 104 4.68 -6.57 7.75
CA GLN A 104 4.01 -7.07 6.54
C GLN A 104 4.33 -6.24 5.29
N SER A 105 4.47 -4.92 5.43
CA SER A 105 4.83 -4.05 4.31
C SER A 105 6.28 -4.29 3.86
N CYS A 106 7.21 -4.39 4.83
CA CYS A 106 8.60 -4.74 4.55
C CYS A 106 8.72 -6.09 3.82
N VAL A 107 8.03 -7.13 4.30
CA VAL A 107 8.09 -8.47 3.68
C VAL A 107 7.61 -8.41 2.22
N ARG A 108 6.48 -7.73 1.98
CA ARG A 108 5.93 -7.55 0.63
C ARG A 108 6.91 -6.83 -0.31
N ASP A 109 7.56 -5.77 0.18
CA ASP A 109 8.47 -4.95 -0.62
C ASP A 109 9.84 -5.62 -0.83
N HIS A 110 10.25 -6.50 0.09
CA HIS A 110 11.49 -7.27 -0.03
C HIS A 110 11.36 -8.42 -1.03
N CYS A 111 10.17 -9.00 -1.14
CA CYS A 111 9.94 -10.03 -2.14
C CYS A 111 10.07 -9.45 -3.55
N PRO A 112 10.75 -10.14 -4.47
CA PRO A 112 10.86 -9.69 -5.84
C PRO A 112 9.45 -9.66 -6.44
N ALA A 113 8.95 -8.47 -6.79
CA ALA A 113 7.81 -8.37 -7.69
C ALA A 113 8.13 -9.22 -8.92
N ALA A 114 7.17 -10.02 -9.41
CA ALA A 114 7.29 -10.69 -10.70
C ALA A 114 7.82 -9.67 -11.71
N LYS A 115 9.06 -9.87 -12.15
CA LYS A 115 9.93 -8.82 -12.69
C LYS A 115 9.23 -8.00 -13.77
N TYR A 116 8.93 -6.73 -13.49
CA TYR A 116 9.22 -5.69 -14.48
C TYR A 116 10.70 -5.35 -14.31
N GLY A 117 11.47 -5.57 -15.38
CA GLY A 117 12.93 -5.59 -15.37
C GLY A 117 13.57 -4.46 -14.56
N ARG A 118 14.27 -4.84 -13.49
CA ARG A 118 15.46 -4.12 -13.06
C ARG A 118 16.65 -4.98 -13.47
N ASP A 119 17.24 -4.58 -14.60
CA ASP A 119 18.65 -4.84 -14.84
C ASP A 119 19.44 -4.11 -13.75
N VAL A 120 20.14 -4.89 -12.94
CA VAL A 120 21.35 -4.51 -12.20
C VAL A 120 22.35 -5.63 -12.41
#